data_AF-A0A3S2U664-F1
#
_entry.id   AF-A0A3S2U664-F1
#
_cell.length_a   1.000
_cell.length_b   1.000
_cell.length_c   1.000
_cell.angle_alpha   90.00
_cell.angle_beta   90.00
_cell.angle_gamma   90.00
#
_symmetry.space_group_name_H-M   'P 1'
#
loop_
_entity.id
_entity.type
_entity.pdbx_description
1 polymer ?
#
loop_
_entity_poly.entity_id
_entity_poly.type
_entity_poly.pdbx_seq_one_letter_code
_entity_poly.pdbx_strand_id
1 'polypeptide(L)'
;MEIPKIKLVPSPETNEATSAIGYKWNEIAGTRHFLGGKPEEVSEDDYPTCDNCKKEMTFYAQIDSIGENYDLADCMVIHNYVCFSCLTVKAQLMQLLA
;
A
#
# COMPACT_ATOMS: atom_id res chain seq x y z
N MET A 1 -8.46 -10.52 -11.10
CA MET A 1 -9.59 -9.57 -10.92
C MET A 1 -8.96 -8.23 -10.64
N GLU A 2 -9.47 -7.13 -11.21
CA GLU A 2 -8.95 -5.80 -10.93
C GLU A 2 -10.05 -4.96 -10.26
N ILE A 3 -9.75 -4.42 -9.08
CA ILE A 3 -10.60 -3.45 -8.39
C ILE A 3 -10.31 -2.07 -9.02
N PRO A 4 -11.27 -1.18 -9.24
CA PRO A 4 -10.96 0.18 -9.71
C PRO A 4 -9.97 0.90 -8.78
N LYS A 5 -9.01 1.65 -9.33
CA LYS A 5 -8.06 2.45 -8.53
C LYS A 5 -8.83 3.58 -7.84
N ILE A 6 -8.75 3.65 -6.52
CA ILE A 6 -9.40 4.67 -5.70
C ILE A 6 -8.32 5.34 -4.85
N LYS A 7 -8.14 6.65 -5.02
CA LYS A 7 -7.18 7.41 -4.23
C LYS A 7 -7.60 7.42 -2.76
N LEU A 8 -6.65 7.16 -1.85
CA LEU A 8 -6.83 7.41 -0.43
C LEU A 8 -6.12 8.70 -0.05
N VAL A 9 -6.83 9.59 0.63
CA VAL A 9 -6.29 10.85 1.14
C VAL A 9 -6.46 10.85 2.65
N PRO A 10 -5.37 10.89 3.43
CA PRO A 10 -5.46 11.04 4.87
C PRO A 10 -6.27 12.29 5.25
N SER A 11 -7.21 12.14 6.18
CA SER A 11 -8.05 13.22 6.69
C SER A 11 -7.95 13.24 8.23
N PRO A 12 -6.86 13.78 8.80
CA PRO A 12 -6.63 13.76 10.25
C PRO A 12 -7.69 14.55 11.02
N GLU A 13 -8.12 14.02 12.17
CA GLU A 13 -9.15 14.65 13.01
C GLU A 13 -8.57 15.49 14.16
N THR A 14 -7.27 15.39 14.42
CA THR A 14 -6.58 16.07 15.53
C THR A 14 -5.30 16.75 15.06
N ASN A 15 -4.84 17.75 15.82
CA ASN A 15 -3.56 18.42 15.56
C ASN A 15 -2.37 17.45 15.63
N GLU A 16 -2.45 16.47 16.53
CA GLU A 16 -1.45 15.40 16.64
C GLU A 16 -1.39 14.56 15.36
N ALA A 17 -2.54 14.11 14.86
CA ALA A 17 -2.61 13.34 13.62
C ALA A 17 -2.16 14.16 12.40
N THR A 18 -2.50 15.45 12.34
CA THR A 18 -2.01 16.35 11.30
C THR A 18 -0.48 16.47 11.32
N SER A 19 0.12 16.50 12.51
CA SER A 19 1.58 16.60 12.67
C SER A 19 2.32 15.30 12.36
N ALA A 20 1.60 14.17 12.32
CA ALA A 20 2.16 12.86 12.00
C ALA A 20 2.32 12.62 10.48
N ILE A 21 1.57 13.36 9.65
CA ILE A 21 1.49 13.12 8.20
C ILE A 21 2.51 13.97 7.44
N GLY A 22 3.25 13.33 6.53
CA GLY A 22 4.16 13.99 5.59
C GLY A 22 5.61 14.09 6.07
N TYR A 23 6.44 14.65 5.19
CA TYR A 23 7.88 14.78 5.39
C TYR A 23 8.34 16.22 5.17
N LYS A 24 9.41 16.63 5.85
CA LYS A 24 10.03 17.94 5.66
C LYS A 24 10.76 18.06 4.33
N TRP A 25 11.31 16.96 3.84
CA TRP A 25 12.21 16.94 2.68
C TRP A 25 11.77 15.98 1.56
N ASN A 26 10.55 15.43 1.64
CA ASN A 26 10.00 14.51 0.65
C ASN A 26 8.51 14.84 0.40
N GLU A 27 8.18 15.29 -0.80
CA GLU A 27 6.81 15.69 -1.15
C GLU A 27 5.97 14.52 -1.69
N ILE A 28 6.59 13.38 -1.97
CA ILE A 28 5.97 12.21 -2.60
C ILE A 28 5.55 11.18 -1.56
N ALA A 29 6.44 10.85 -0.61
CA ALA A 29 6.17 9.86 0.42
C ALA A 29 5.00 10.29 1.33
N GLY A 30 4.14 9.35 1.68
CA GLY A 30 2.88 9.59 2.39
C GLY A 30 1.75 10.15 1.56
N THR A 31 1.96 10.30 0.24
CA THR A 31 0.90 10.66 -0.68
C THR A 31 0.47 9.49 -1.56
N ARG A 32 1.21 8.37 -1.63
CA ARG A 32 0.98 7.30 -2.63
C ARG A 32 -0.04 6.23 -2.18
N HIS A 33 -0.92 6.56 -1.24
CA HIS A 33 -1.97 5.63 -0.79
C HIS A 33 -3.08 5.45 -1.84
N PHE A 34 -3.51 4.21 -2.08
CA PHE A 34 -4.70 3.91 -2.90
C PHE A 34 -5.27 2.51 -2.62
N LEU A 35 -6.55 2.32 -2.94
CA LEU A 35 -7.21 1.01 -3.02
C LEU A 35 -7.28 0.55 -4.48
N GLY A 36 -7.28 -0.77 -4.68
CA GLY A 36 -7.44 -1.39 -5.98
C GLY A 36 -6.41 -0.94 -7.01
N GLY A 37 -6.77 -1.05 -8.29
CA GLY A 37 -5.88 -0.81 -9.43
C GLY A 37 -4.78 -1.86 -9.50
N LYS A 38 -3.62 -1.41 -9.96
CA LYS A 38 -2.38 -2.20 -10.01
C LYS A 38 -1.35 -1.63 -9.04
N PRO A 39 -0.59 -2.48 -8.33
CA PRO A 39 0.58 -2.05 -7.57
C PRO A 39 1.55 -1.34 -8.51
N GLU A 40 2.17 -0.29 -8.00
CA GLU A 40 3.22 0.42 -8.73
C GLU A 40 4.48 -0.46 -8.74
N GLU A 41 5.17 -0.51 -9.88
CA GLU A 41 6.49 -1.16 -10.05
C GLU A 41 6.56 -2.67 -9.73
N VAL A 42 5.43 -3.37 -9.76
CA VAL A 42 5.37 -4.83 -9.56
C VAL A 42 4.73 -5.49 -10.79
N SER A 43 5.40 -6.52 -11.33
CA SER A 43 4.81 -7.35 -12.39
C SER A 43 3.66 -8.19 -11.83
N GLU A 44 2.65 -8.47 -12.64
CA GLU A 44 1.57 -9.40 -12.26
C GLU A 44 2.12 -10.79 -11.91
N ASP A 45 3.21 -11.21 -12.56
CA ASP A 45 3.90 -12.49 -12.29
C ASP A 45 4.49 -12.58 -10.86
N ASP A 46 4.72 -11.43 -10.22
CA ASP A 46 5.27 -11.36 -8.86
C ASP A 46 4.18 -11.31 -7.78
N TYR A 47 2.90 -11.36 -8.18
CA TYR A 47 1.80 -11.34 -7.22
C TYR A 47 1.83 -12.60 -6.36
N PRO A 48 1.55 -12.48 -5.05
CA PRO A 48 1.56 -13.64 -4.19
C PRO A 48 0.42 -14.60 -4.53
N THR A 49 0.71 -15.89 -4.35
CA THR A 49 -0.33 -16.94 -4.37
C THR A 49 -0.83 -17.22 -2.96
N CYS A 50 -2.11 -17.61 -2.86
CA CYS A 50 -2.75 -17.99 -1.62
C CYS A 50 -2.22 -19.35 -1.13
N ASP A 51 -1.77 -19.43 0.12
CA ASP A 51 -1.22 -20.69 0.67
C ASP A 51 -2.24 -21.83 0.73
N ASN A 52 -3.54 -21.52 0.78
CA ASN A 52 -4.61 -22.51 0.90
C ASN A 52 -5.05 -23.09 -0.45
N CYS A 53 -5.34 -22.23 -1.44
CA CYS A 53 -5.90 -22.67 -2.73
C CYS A 53 -4.93 -22.53 -3.91
N LYS A 54 -3.72 -22.01 -3.67
CA LYS A 54 -2.65 -21.80 -4.65
C LYS A 54 -3.00 -20.89 -5.83
N LYS A 55 -4.14 -20.20 -5.78
CA LYS A 55 -4.53 -19.18 -6.76
C LYS A 55 -3.78 -17.88 -6.47
N GLU A 56 -3.47 -17.14 -7.52
CA GLU A 56 -3.01 -15.75 -7.44
C GLU A 56 -3.99 -14.90 -6.60
N MET A 57 -3.44 -14.01 -5.77
CA MET A 57 -4.20 -13.10 -4.92
C MET A 57 -4.45 -11.77 -5.64
N THR A 58 -5.59 -11.15 -5.34
CA THR A 58 -5.95 -9.85 -5.91
C THR A 58 -5.25 -8.74 -5.12
N PHE A 59 -4.53 -7.84 -5.81
CA PHE A 59 -4.06 -6.60 -5.21
C PHE A 59 -5.23 -5.77 -4.68
N TYR A 60 -5.13 -5.37 -3.42
CA TYR A 60 -6.22 -4.72 -2.69
C TYR A 60 -5.91 -3.26 -2.34
N ALA A 61 -4.68 -2.96 -1.91
CA ALA A 61 -4.31 -1.61 -1.52
C ALA A 61 -2.78 -1.39 -1.49
N GLN A 62 -2.38 -0.17 -1.81
CA GLN A 62 -1.07 0.39 -1.47
C GLN A 62 -1.24 1.33 -0.28
N ILE A 63 -0.54 1.05 0.82
CA ILE A 63 -0.49 1.92 1.98
C ILE A 63 0.94 2.45 2.09
N ASP A 64 1.10 3.74 1.86
CA ASP A 64 2.38 4.43 1.93
C ASP A 64 2.80 4.66 3.40
N SER A 65 4.06 5.04 3.59
CA SER A 65 4.59 5.54 4.85
C SER A 65 3.83 6.80 5.29
N ILE A 66 3.60 7.00 6.58
CA ILE A 66 2.70 8.09 7.04
C ILE A 66 3.43 9.45 7.09
N GLY A 67 4.67 9.47 7.56
CA GLY A 67 5.49 10.66 7.77
C GLY A 67 6.77 10.33 8.54
N GLU A 68 7.62 11.31 8.81
CA GLU A 68 8.98 11.10 9.36
C GLU A 68 9.04 10.22 10.61
N ASN A 69 8.06 10.38 11.51
CA ASN A 69 8.01 9.63 12.77
C ASN A 69 7.46 8.20 12.60
N TYR A 70 6.87 7.90 11.45
CA TYR A 70 6.16 6.67 11.13
C TYR A 70 6.53 6.19 9.71
N ASP A 71 7.80 6.38 9.36
CA ASP A 71 8.35 5.97 8.06
C ASP A 71 8.53 4.45 8.01
N LEU A 72 8.23 3.87 6.85
CA LEU A 72 8.48 2.47 6.59
C LEU A 72 9.82 2.35 5.88
N ALA A 73 10.88 2.09 6.66
CA ALA A 73 12.25 1.98 6.17
C ALA A 73 12.72 3.22 5.38
N ASP A 74 12.84 3.15 4.05
CA ASP A 74 13.27 4.25 3.19
C ASP A 74 12.10 4.73 2.32
N CYS A 75 11.08 5.30 2.98
CA CYS A 75 9.83 5.72 2.32
C CYS A 75 9.18 4.58 1.50
N MET A 76 9.17 3.36 2.04
CA MET A 76 8.54 2.20 1.39
C MET A 76 7.02 2.24 1.49
N VAL A 77 6.37 1.37 0.72
CA VAL A 77 4.92 1.17 0.73
C VAL A 77 4.56 -0.28 1.06
N ILE A 78 3.38 -0.51 1.62
CA ILE A 78 2.83 -1.84 1.85
C ILE A 78 1.85 -2.15 0.73
N HIS A 79 2.12 -3.21 -0.03
CA HIS A 79 1.16 -3.82 -0.95
C HIS A 79 0.37 -4.89 -0.23
N ASN A 80 -0.95 -4.75 -0.23
CA ASN A 80 -1.88 -5.67 0.40
C ASN A 80 -2.60 -6.48 -0.67
N TYR A 81 -2.70 -7.79 -0.46
CA TYR A 81 -3.32 -8.73 -1.36
C TYR A 81 -4.37 -9.57 -0.64
N VAL A 82 -5.46 -9.90 -1.32
CA VAL A 82 -6.58 -10.67 -0.79
C VAL A 82 -6.90 -11.86 -1.69
N CYS A 83 -7.04 -13.05 -1.10
CA CYS A 83 -7.61 -14.20 -1.78
C CYS A 83 -9.13 -14.22 -1.55
N PHE A 84 -9.93 -13.75 -2.50
CA PHE A 84 -11.40 -13.71 -2.32
C PHE A 84 -12.07 -15.09 -2.22
N SER A 85 -11.39 -16.18 -2.61
CA SER A 85 -11.92 -17.54 -2.40
C SER A 85 -11.71 -18.06 -0.97
N CYS A 86 -10.62 -17.65 -0.31
CA CYS A 86 -10.23 -18.18 1.00
C CYS A 86 -10.26 -17.14 2.13
N LEU A 87 -10.47 -15.86 1.79
CA LEU A 87 -10.44 -14.70 2.67
C LEU A 87 -9.16 -14.57 3.50
N THR A 88 -8.04 -15.04 2.95
CA THR A 88 -6.71 -14.81 3.51
C THR A 88 -6.09 -13.55 2.91
N VAL A 89 -5.19 -12.94 3.67
CA VAL A 89 -4.48 -11.72 3.28
C VAL A 89 -2.98 -11.95 3.26
N LYS A 90 -2.29 -11.20 2.41
CA LYS A 90 -0.82 -11.11 2.41
C LYS A 90 -0.41 -9.65 2.27
N ALA A 91 0.64 -9.26 2.97
CA ALA A 91 1.22 -7.94 2.89
C ALA A 91 2.71 -8.07 2.53
N GLN A 92 3.17 -7.22 1.62
CA GLN A 92 4.57 -7.14 1.20
C GLN A 92 5.03 -5.68 1.31
N LEU A 93 6.20 -5.47 1.89
CA LEU A 93 6.83 -4.16 1.96
C LEU A 93 7.67 -3.95 0.70
N MET A 94 7.43 -2.85 -0.01
CA MET A 94 7.96 -2.60 -1.36
C MET A 94 8.66 -1.24 -1.42
N GLN A 95 9.87 -1.23 -1.98
CA GLN A 95 10.56 0.00 -2.36
C GLN A 95 10.01 0.42 -3.71
N LEU A 96 9.55 1.67 -3.82
CA LEU A 96 9.28 2.30 -5.11
C LEU A 96 10.47 3.18 -5.47
N LEU A 97 10.83 3.22 -6.75
CA LEU A 97 11.83 4.17 -7.26
C LEU A 97 11.25 5.58 -7.10
N ALA A 98 11.98 6.43 -6.37
CA ALA A 98 11.63 7.84 -6.16
C ALA A 98 11.79 8.66 -7.44
#